data_AF-A0A7T8HJK0-F1
#
_entry.id   AF-A0A7T8HJK0-F1
#
_cell.length_a   1.000
_cell.length_b   1.000
_cell.length_c   1.000
_cell.angle_alpha   90.00
_cell.angle_beta   90.00
_cell.angle_gamma   90.00
#
_symmetry.space_group_name_H-M   'P 1'
#
loop_
_entity.id
_entity.type
_entity.pdbx_description
1 polymer ?
#
loop_
_entity_poly.entity_id
_entity_poly.type
_entity_poly.pdbx_seq_one_letter_code
_entity_poly.pdbx_strand_id
1 'polypeptide(L)' 'ENATKGTRFQTREEIMQNATDHLRAIPKEDFQRCFQQWQKCWEKCVAAQGDYFEGD' A
#
# COMPACT_ATOMS: atom_id res chain seq x y z
N GLU A 1 9.10 0.07 -5.27
CA GLU A 1 9.28 1.17 -6.23
C GLU A 1 7.93 1.73 -6.64
N ASN A 2 7.83 3.04 -6.88
CA ASN A 2 6.56 3.70 -7.14
C ASN A 2 6.18 3.56 -8.63
N ALA A 3 5.60 2.40 -8.96
CA ALA A 3 5.11 1.98 -10.29
C ALA A 3 4.46 3.06 -11.17
N THR A 4 3.86 4.07 -10.57
CA THR A 4 3.08 5.12 -11.24
C THR A 4 3.67 6.51 -11.09
N LYS A 5 4.65 6.70 -10.19
CA LYS A 5 5.16 8.04 -9.86
C LYS A 5 6.09 8.52 -10.97
N GLY A 6 5.72 9.64 -11.60
CA GLY A 6 6.50 10.25 -12.70
C GLY A 6 6.16 9.72 -14.09
N THR A 7 5.29 8.72 -14.20
CA THR A 7 4.86 8.18 -15.49
C THR A 7 3.69 8.98 -16.04
N ARG A 8 3.81 9.48 -17.27
CA ARG A 8 2.72 10.13 -17.99
C ARG A 8 2.02 9.12 -18.89
N PHE A 9 0.77 8.82 -18.56
CA PHE A 9 -0.11 7.98 -19.38
C PHE A 9 -0.87 8.83 -20.39
N GLN A 10 -1.06 8.32 -21.61
CA GLN A 10 -1.75 9.04 -22.68
C GLN A 10 -3.25 8.75 -22.71
N THR A 11 -3.66 7.60 -22.18
CA THR A 11 -5.06 7.15 -22.20
C THR A 11 -5.49 6.58 -20.85
N ARG A 12 -6.80 6.52 -20.65
CA ARG A 12 -7.40 5.87 -19.49
C ARG A 12 -7.13 4.36 -19.48
N GLU A 13 -7.18 3.74 -20.65
CA GLU A 13 -6.98 2.31 -20.84
C GLU A 13 -5.57 1.89 -20.40
N GLU A 14 -4.58 2.70 -20.71
CA GLU A 14 -3.19 2.49 -20.27
C GLU A 14 -3.06 2.53 -18.74
N ILE A 15 -3.72 3.48 -18.08
CA ILE A 15 -3.76 3.57 -16.61
C ILE A 15 -4.40 2.32 -16.01
N MET A 16 -5.55 1.90 -16.54
CA MET A 16 -6.29 0.73 -16.05
C MET A 16 -5.49 -0.56 -16.21
N GLN A 17 -4.86 -0.74 -17.36
CA GLN A 17 -4.04 -1.91 -17.64
C GLN A 17 -2.82 -1.95 -16.71
N ASN A 18 -2.07 -0.85 -16.62
CA ASN A 18 -0.90 -0.78 -15.76
C ASN A 18 -1.24 -1.02 -14.27
N ALA A 19 -2.34 -0.43 -13.78
CA ALA A 19 -2.80 -0.66 -12.40
C ALA A 19 -3.20 -2.13 -12.18
N THR A 20 -3.90 -2.74 -13.13
CA THR A 20 -4.32 -4.14 -13.05
C THR A 20 -3.13 -5.08 -13.03
N ASP A 21 -2.14 -4.86 -13.89
CA ASP A 21 -0.94 -5.71 -13.96
C ASP A 21 -0.12 -5.60 -12.68
N HIS A 22 0.04 -4.39 -12.13
CA HIS A 22 0.71 -4.20 -10.86
C HIS A 22 -0.02 -4.91 -9.72
N LEU A 23 -1.34 -4.78 -9.62
CA LEU A 23 -2.12 -5.46 -8.58
C LEU A 23 -2.02 -6.99 -8.69
N ARG A 24 -2.00 -7.55 -9.91
CA ARG A 24 -1.84 -8.99 -10.15
C ARG A 24 -0.44 -9.50 -9.82
N ALA A 25 0.58 -8.65 -9.96
CA ALA A 25 1.96 -9.00 -9.66
C ALA A 25 2.27 -9.04 -8.15
N ILE A 26 1.38 -8.50 -7.29
CA ILE A 26 1.59 -8.53 -5.83
C ILE A 26 1.51 -9.98 -5.33
N PRO A 27 2.57 -10.51 -4.71
CA PRO A 27 2.56 -11.85 -4.14
C PRO A 27 1.56 -11.97 -2.98
N LYS A 28 1.02 -13.17 -2.75
CA LYS A 28 0.08 -13.43 -1.66
C LYS A 28 0.71 -13.12 -0.29
N GLU A 29 1.98 -13.40 -0.15
CA GLU A 29 2.78 -13.21 1.05
C GLU A 29 2.88 -11.73 1.43
N ASP A 30 2.87 -10.84 0.44
CA ASP A 30 2.91 -9.40 0.66
C ASP A 30 1.59 -8.91 1.26
N PHE A 31 0.44 -9.44 0.82
CA PHE A 31 -0.84 -9.16 1.46
C PHE A 31 -0.86 -9.64 2.92
N GLN A 32 -0.35 -10.84 3.19
CA GLN A 32 -0.26 -11.37 4.56
C GLN A 32 0.61 -10.49 5.46
N ARG A 33 1.76 -10.04 4.94
CA ARG A 33 2.66 -9.12 5.64
C ARG A 33 1.97 -7.78 5.94
N CYS A 34 1.21 -7.24 5.00
CA CYS A 34 0.43 -6.02 5.23
C CYS A 34 -0.59 -6.17 6.37
N PHE A 35 -1.31 -7.30 6.44
CA PHE A 35 -2.22 -7.56 7.56
C PHE A 35 -1.51 -7.64 8.92
N GLN A 36 -0.35 -8.28 8.97
CA GLN A 36 0.47 -8.33 10.19
C GLN A 36 0.96 -6.93 10.61
N GLN A 37 1.37 -6.10 9.65
CA GLN A 37 1.78 -4.71 9.92
C GLN A 37 0.59 -3.89 10.43
N TRP A 38 -0.59 -4.05 9.82
CA TRP A 38 -1.80 -3.39 10.26
C TRP A 38 -2.18 -3.74 11.71
N GLN A 39 -2.06 -5.02 12.11
CA GLN A 39 -2.27 -5.43 13.50
C GLN A 39 -1.29 -4.75 14.47
N LYS A 40 -0.01 -4.65 14.10
CA LYS A 40 0.99 -3.92 14.90
C LYS A 40 0.68 -2.42 15.01
N CYS A 41 0.19 -1.82 13.92
CA CYS A 41 -0.25 -0.42 13.94
C CYS A 41 -1.45 -0.22 14.89
N TRP A 42 -2.36 -1.19 14.96
CA TRP A 42 -3.44 -1.16 15.94
C TRP A 42 -2.92 -1.17 17.38
N GLU A 43 -1.99 -2.06 17.71
CA GLU A 43 -1.37 -2.12 19.05
C GLU A 43 -0.70 -0.79 19.42
N LYS A 44 0.01 -0.19 18.46
CA LYS A 44 0.63 1.14 18.64
C LYS A 44 -0.40 2.23 18.85
N CYS A 45 -1.50 2.23 18.10
CA CYS A 45 -2.60 3.18 18.26
C CYS A 45 -3.19 3.12 19.68
N VAL A 46 -3.39 1.90 20.21
CA VAL A 46 -3.87 1.70 21.58
C VAL A 46 -2.86 2.22 22.61
N ALA A 47 -1.57 1.92 22.43
CA ALA A 47 -0.52 2.41 23.32
C ALA A 47 -0.39 3.94 23.29
N ALA A 48 -0.61 4.56 22.13
CA ALA A 48 -0.65 6.00 21.94
C ALA A 48 -1.97 6.64 22.39
N GLN A 49 -2.91 5.87 22.97
CA GLN A 49 -4.23 6.35 23.39
C GLN A 49 -5.03 7.03 22.27
N GLY A 50 -4.81 6.60 21.03
CA GLY A 50 -5.44 7.16 19.83
C GLY A 50 -4.66 8.29 19.16
N ASP A 51 -3.53 8.73 19.70
CA ASP A 51 -2.66 9.71 19.05
C ASP A 51 -1.99 9.11 17.80
N TYR A 52 -1.73 9.96 16.80
CA TYR A 52 -1.00 9.57 15.60
C TYR A 52 0.48 9.31 15.93
N PHE A 53 1.02 8.19 15.45
CA PHE A 53 2.34 7.65 15.88
C PHE A 53 3.32 7.39 14.73
N GLU A 54 3.00 7.79 13.50
CA GLU A 54 3.94 7.72 12.37
C GLU A 54 4.68 9.07 12.26
N GLY A 55 5.83 9.18 12.90
CA GLY A 55 6.58 10.45 12.96
C GLY A 55 7.83 10.47 13.86
N ASP A 56 8.04 9.45 14.70
CA ASP A 56 9.26 9.22 15.48
C ASP A 56 10.26 8.29 14.75
#